data_AF-A0A8R2JX36-F1
#
_entry.id   AF-A0A8R2JX36-F1
#
_cell.length_a   1.000
_cell.length_b   1.000
_cell.length_c   1.000
_cell.angle_alpha   90.00
_cell.angle_beta   90.00
_cell.angle_gamma   90.00
#
_symmetry.space_group_name_H-M   'P 1'
#
loop_
_entity.id
_entity.type
_entity.pdbx_description
1 polymer ?
#
loop_
_entity_poly.entity_id
_entity_poly.type
_entity_poly.pdbx_seq_one_letter_code
_entity_poly.pdbx_strand_id
1 'polypeptide(L)'
;MNELQLTVADSDISNETSTVETIHISEADLNFDLLNQFELDTGEPPFQMVEEGCAEYVSGYVANRFYNKYPSLTAPHNSQPPDNWTNHLSKGNLKIPSENLFKAVLQLERDFNNFHGDTLSKKPQVFKNLYKIVAPKIQLLNIPDEVILCLIRTRTYIRLNNLNNEQSSTRHSKKQEKIKKRKFTN
;
A
#
# COMPACT_ATOMS: atom_id res chain seq x y z
N MET A 1 25.12 46.69 68.76
CA MET A 1 25.54 45.27 68.72
C MET A 1 26.03 45.00 67.30
N ASN A 2 27.35 44.84 67.18
CA ASN A 2 28.19 44.04 66.26
C ASN A 2 27.75 43.92 64.78
N GLU A 3 28.47 44.50 63.80
CA GLU A 3 29.69 44.00 63.09
C GLU A 3 29.40 42.76 62.22
N LEU A 4 29.89 42.49 61.00
CA LEU A 4 30.81 43.06 60.00
C LEU A 4 30.62 42.16 58.72
N GLN A 5 30.46 42.73 57.51
CA GLN A 5 31.37 42.65 56.34
C GLN A 5 31.51 41.33 55.52
N LEU A 6 31.53 41.53 54.17
CA LEU A 6 32.23 40.77 53.09
C LEU A 6 31.73 39.33 52.78
N THR A 7 31.57 38.86 51.54
CA THR A 7 32.52 38.83 50.42
C THR A 7 31.83 38.60 49.06
N VAL A 8 32.38 39.24 48.02
CA VAL A 8 32.22 38.86 46.62
C VAL A 8 32.90 37.50 46.38
N ALA A 9 32.21 36.60 45.69
CA ALA A 9 32.82 35.45 45.03
C ALA A 9 32.24 35.35 43.62
N ASP A 10 33.06 35.75 42.65
CA ASP A 10 32.98 35.30 41.27
C ASP A 10 33.10 33.77 41.26
N SER A 11 32.15 33.10 40.61
CA SER A 11 32.40 31.76 40.07
C SER A 11 31.46 31.50 38.89
N ASP A 12 32.07 31.55 37.72
CA ASP A 12 31.81 30.70 36.55
C ASP A 12 30.47 30.85 35.80
N ILE A 13 30.62 31.59 34.71
CA ILE A 13 29.92 31.46 33.44
C ILE A 13 29.76 29.98 33.06
N SER A 14 28.52 29.52 33.04
CA SER A 14 28.06 28.54 32.04
C SER A 14 26.67 28.97 31.58
N ASN A 15 26.64 29.96 30.69
CA ASN A 15 25.49 30.18 29.83
C ASN A 15 25.43 28.97 28.89
N GLU A 16 24.73 27.91 29.31
CA GLU A 16 24.22 26.92 28.37
C GLU A 16 23.16 27.63 27.53
N THR A 17 23.62 28.32 26.48
CA THR A 17 22.78 28.64 25.35
C THR A 17 22.37 27.31 24.76
N SER A 18 21.24 26.79 25.23
CA SER A 18 20.47 25.79 24.50
C SER A 18 20.16 26.43 23.15
N THR A 19 21.00 26.13 22.17
CA THR A 19 20.70 26.38 20.77
C THR A 19 19.50 25.50 20.46
N VAL A 20 18.31 26.05 20.70
CA VAL A 20 17.10 25.56 20.07
C VAL A 20 17.34 25.79 18.60
N GLU A 21 17.89 24.77 17.93
CA GLU A 21 17.84 24.67 16.48
C GLU A 21 16.37 24.83 16.12
N THR A 22 16.04 26.04 15.67
CA THR A 22 14.71 26.32 15.15
C THR A 22 14.62 25.48 13.89
N ILE A 23 13.99 24.31 14.02
CA ILE A 23 13.66 23.46 12.89
C ILE A 23 12.74 24.32 12.03
N HIS A 24 13.31 24.93 10.99
CA HIS A 24 12.57 25.73 10.03
C HIS A 24 11.82 24.75 9.12
N ILE A 25 10.80 24.10 9.68
CA ILE A 25 9.86 23.28 8.90
C ILE A 25 9.11 24.28 8.03
N SER A 26 9.29 24.19 6.71
CA SER A 26 8.55 25.05 5.81
C SER A 26 7.07 24.67 5.92
N GLU A 27 6.22 25.66 6.20
CA GLU A 27 4.76 25.49 6.32
C GLU A 27 4.15 24.84 5.06
N ALA A 28 4.85 24.98 3.92
CA ALA A 28 4.51 24.37 2.65
C ALA A 28 4.64 22.84 2.64
N ASP A 29 5.65 22.27 3.31
CA ASP A 29 5.88 20.82 3.33
C ASP A 29 4.80 20.10 4.17
N LEU A 30 4.42 20.67 5.32
CA LEU A 30 3.35 20.12 6.17
C LEU A 30 1.98 20.18 5.49
N ASN A 31 1.68 21.26 4.76
CA ASN A 31 0.41 21.41 4.05
C ASN A 31 0.26 20.37 2.93
N PHE A 32 1.36 20.02 2.25
CA PHE A 32 1.33 19.04 1.18
C PHE A 32 1.15 17.61 1.72
N ASP A 33 1.76 17.30 2.86
CA ASP A 33 1.58 16.01 3.53
C ASP A 33 0.14 15.80 4.02
N LEU A 34 -0.47 16.85 4.59
CA LEU A 34 -1.86 16.80 5.03
C LEU A 34 -2.82 16.57 3.84
N LEU A 35 -2.57 17.23 2.71
CA LEU A 35 -3.36 17.05 1.50
C LEU A 35 -3.21 15.63 0.94
N ASN A 36 -1.99 15.09 0.88
CA ASN A 36 -1.75 13.72 0.44
C ASN A 36 -2.49 12.70 1.31
N GLN A 37 -2.49 12.90 2.63
CA GLN A 37 -3.19 12.02 3.56
C GLN A 37 -4.71 12.10 3.35
N PHE A 38 -5.25 13.30 3.15
CA PHE A 38 -6.66 13.48 2.82
C PHE A 38 -7.04 12.78 1.52
N GLU A 39 -6.25 12.91 0.45
CA GLU A 39 -6.52 12.25 -0.84
C GLU A 39 -6.51 10.72 -0.73
N LEU A 40 -5.64 10.15 0.12
CA LEU A 40 -5.62 8.71 0.38
C LEU A 40 -6.90 8.25 1.09
N ASP A 41 -7.43 9.06 2.01
CA ASP A 41 -8.57 8.74 2.86
C ASP A 41 -9.93 9.00 2.18
N THR A 42 -10.03 10.02 1.32
CA THR A 42 -11.30 10.41 0.67
C THR A 42 -11.38 10.10 -0.81
N GLY A 43 -10.30 9.56 -1.40
CA GLY A 43 -10.29 9.22 -2.83
C GLY A 43 -11.34 8.16 -3.15
N GLU A 44 -11.94 8.26 -4.34
CA GLU A 44 -12.91 7.27 -4.84
C GLU A 44 -12.34 5.83 -4.72
N PRO A 45 -13.14 4.87 -4.24
CA PRO A 45 -12.69 3.51 -4.05
C PRO A 45 -12.34 2.87 -5.41
N PRO A 46 -11.12 2.30 -5.57
CA PRO A 46 -10.69 1.71 -6.83
C PRO A 46 -11.31 0.34 -7.11
N PHE A 47 -12.01 -0.24 -6.12
CA PHE A 47 -12.61 -1.56 -6.18
C PHE A 47 -14.13 -1.47 -6.02
N GLN A 48 -14.84 -2.37 -6.67
CA GLN A 48 -16.24 -2.63 -6.31
C GLN A 48 -16.30 -3.43 -4.99
N MET A 49 -17.46 -3.45 -4.32
CA MET A 49 -17.64 -4.08 -3.01
C MET A 49 -17.08 -5.51 -2.90
N VAL A 50 -17.28 -6.35 -3.93
CA VAL A 50 -16.75 -7.73 -3.95
C VAL A 50 -15.24 -7.76 -4.18
N GLU A 51 -14.73 -6.86 -5.02
CA GLU A 51 -13.31 -6.77 -5.34
C GLU A 51 -12.50 -6.25 -4.14
N GLU A 52 -13.10 -5.41 -3.30
CA GLU A 52 -12.48 -4.90 -2.08
C GLU A 52 -12.13 -6.05 -1.10
N GLY A 53 -13.07 -6.97 -0.85
CA GLY A 53 -12.79 -8.16 -0.04
C GLY A 53 -11.73 -9.09 -0.67
N CYS A 54 -11.68 -9.16 -2.00
CA CYS A 54 -10.60 -9.86 -2.71
C CYS A 54 -9.25 -9.16 -2.55
N ALA A 55 -9.22 -7.83 -2.60
CA ALA A 55 -8.02 -7.03 -2.40
C ALA A 55 -7.51 -7.16 -0.96
N GLU A 56 -8.41 -7.18 0.01
CA GLU A 56 -8.07 -7.40 1.41
C GLU A 56 -7.44 -8.79 1.60
N TYR A 57 -8.04 -9.84 1.02
CA TYR A 57 -7.46 -11.19 1.02
C TYR A 57 -6.04 -11.22 0.46
N VAL A 58 -5.80 -10.58 -0.69
CA VAL A 58 -4.47 -10.50 -1.31
C VAL A 58 -3.48 -9.74 -0.43
N SER A 59 -3.90 -8.63 0.16
CA SER A 59 -3.06 -7.86 1.08
C SER A 59 -2.75 -8.61 2.37
N GLY A 60 -3.69 -9.43 2.87
CA GLY A 60 -3.50 -10.36 3.98
C GLY A 60 -2.46 -11.44 3.68
N TYR A 61 -2.46 -11.98 2.45
CA TYR A 61 -1.39 -12.87 1.97
C TYR A 61 -0.01 -12.18 2.03
N VAL A 62 0.08 -10.94 1.55
CA VAL A 62 1.35 -10.18 1.58
C VAL A 62 1.77 -9.89 3.02
N ALA A 63 0.85 -9.47 3.87
CA ALA A 63 1.11 -9.22 5.30
C ALA A 63 1.64 -10.49 5.98
N ASN A 64 1.04 -11.65 5.73
CA ASN A 64 1.49 -12.93 6.26
C ASN A 64 2.90 -13.29 5.77
N ARG A 65 3.19 -13.08 4.47
CA ARG A 65 4.50 -13.37 3.87
C ARG A 65 5.64 -12.61 4.56
N PHE A 66 5.38 -11.37 4.98
CA PHE A 66 6.37 -10.51 5.63
C PHE A 66 6.21 -10.42 7.15
N TYR A 67 5.29 -11.17 7.75
CA TYR A 67 4.91 -11.05 9.15
C TYR A 67 6.10 -11.14 10.12
N ASN A 68 7.01 -12.07 9.88
CA ASN A 68 8.20 -12.26 10.73
C ASN A 68 9.12 -11.04 10.74
N LYS A 69 9.14 -10.24 9.66
CA LYS A 69 10.00 -9.06 9.52
C LYS A 69 9.28 -7.77 9.87
N TYR A 70 7.99 -7.67 9.52
CA TYR A 70 7.16 -6.48 9.77
C TYR A 70 5.80 -6.87 10.35
N PRO A 71 5.72 -7.21 11.65
CA PRO A 71 4.44 -7.55 12.29
C PRO A 71 3.39 -6.43 12.22
N SER A 72 3.85 -5.17 12.17
CA SER A 72 3.00 -3.97 12.04
C SER A 72 2.17 -3.92 10.75
N LEU A 73 2.50 -4.75 9.75
CA LEU A 73 1.72 -4.88 8.53
C LEU A 73 0.38 -5.60 8.75
N THR A 74 0.18 -6.23 9.90
CA THR A 74 -1.06 -6.94 10.24
C THR A 74 -1.87 -6.19 11.29
N ALA A 75 -3.19 -6.23 11.14
CA ALA A 75 -4.10 -5.74 12.17
C ALA A 75 -4.35 -6.82 13.25
N PRO A 76 -4.71 -6.42 14.48
CA PRO A 76 -5.18 -7.36 15.50
C PRO A 76 -6.42 -8.13 15.01
N HIS A 77 -6.57 -9.39 15.42
CA HIS A 77 -7.70 -10.21 14.98
C HIS A 77 -9.08 -9.66 15.40
N ASN A 78 -9.12 -8.81 16.44
CA ASN A 78 -10.36 -8.29 17.02
C ASN A 78 -10.77 -6.91 16.46
N SER A 79 -10.02 -6.34 15.52
CA SER A 79 -10.28 -4.98 15.02
C SER A 79 -11.20 -4.91 13.81
N GLN A 80 -11.66 -6.05 13.29
CA GLN A 80 -12.55 -6.10 12.12
C GLN A 80 -14.03 -6.26 12.52
N PRO A 81 -14.97 -5.69 11.75
CA PRO A 81 -16.38 -6.01 11.87
C PRO A 81 -16.61 -7.52 11.70
N PRO A 82 -17.62 -8.09 12.37
CA PRO A 82 -17.87 -9.53 12.34
C PRO A 82 -18.18 -10.08 10.92
N ASP A 83 -18.73 -9.26 10.01
CA ASP A 83 -19.17 -9.65 8.66
C ASP A 83 -18.15 -9.31 7.56
N ASN A 84 -16.88 -9.68 7.74
CA ASN A 84 -15.89 -9.55 6.68
C ASN A 84 -15.76 -10.87 5.89
N TRP A 85 -15.81 -10.82 4.55
CA TRP A 85 -15.61 -11.99 3.65
C TRP A 85 -14.38 -12.81 4.03
N THR A 86 -13.31 -12.11 4.40
CA THR A 86 -12.03 -12.68 4.80
C THR A 86 -12.17 -13.56 6.05
N ASN A 87 -13.04 -13.18 7.00
CA ASN A 87 -13.36 -13.96 8.20
C ASN A 87 -14.16 -15.22 7.87
N HIS A 88 -15.09 -15.16 6.91
CA HIS A 88 -15.85 -16.33 6.47
C HIS A 88 -15.00 -17.36 5.71
N LEU A 89 -14.00 -16.90 4.96
CA LEU A 89 -13.10 -17.80 4.22
C LEU A 89 -11.97 -18.36 5.10
N SER A 90 -11.52 -17.59 6.10
CA SER A 90 -10.40 -17.95 6.95
C SER A 90 -10.72 -19.16 7.85
N LYS A 91 -9.78 -20.11 7.91
CA LYS A 91 -9.77 -21.19 8.91
C LYS A 91 -8.78 -20.91 10.05
N GLY A 92 -8.52 -19.63 10.34
CA GLY A 92 -7.64 -19.16 11.42
C GLY A 92 -6.19 -18.85 11.04
N ASN A 93 -5.79 -19.07 9.78
CA ASN A 93 -4.41 -18.83 9.31
C ASN A 93 -4.25 -17.61 8.40
N LEU A 94 -5.35 -16.94 8.03
CA LEU A 94 -5.29 -15.76 7.19
C LEU A 94 -5.03 -14.53 8.05
N LYS A 95 -4.02 -13.74 7.68
CA LYS A 95 -3.70 -12.49 8.37
C LYS A 95 -4.55 -11.36 7.81
N ILE A 96 -5.02 -10.50 8.70
CA ILE A 96 -5.74 -9.27 8.34
C ILE A 96 -4.67 -8.19 8.09
N PRO A 97 -4.71 -7.47 6.97
CA PRO A 97 -3.79 -6.36 6.72
C PRO A 97 -4.03 -5.22 7.72
N SER A 98 -2.97 -4.47 8.05
CA SER A 98 -3.10 -3.18 8.72
C SER A 98 -3.80 -2.16 7.83
N GLU A 99 -4.40 -1.14 8.44
CA GLU A 99 -5.06 -0.05 7.71
C GLU A 99 -4.10 0.64 6.72
N ASN A 100 -2.87 0.94 7.14
CA ASN A 100 -1.85 1.54 6.27
C ASN A 100 -1.49 0.63 5.09
N LEU A 101 -1.34 -0.68 5.32
CA LEU A 101 -1.08 -1.61 4.22
C LEU A 101 -2.26 -1.65 3.24
N PHE A 102 -3.49 -1.61 3.75
CA PHE A 102 -4.67 -1.63 2.90
C PHE A 102 -4.84 -0.33 2.11
N LYS A 103 -4.63 0.84 2.73
CA LYS A 103 -4.57 2.15 2.03
C LYS A 103 -3.53 2.13 0.91
N ALA A 104 -2.37 1.52 1.14
CA ALA A 104 -1.35 1.35 0.11
C ALA A 104 -1.83 0.46 -1.05
N VAL A 105 -2.62 -0.58 -0.79
CA VAL A 105 -3.23 -1.43 -1.82
C VAL A 105 -4.25 -0.65 -2.65
N LEU A 106 -5.10 0.16 -2.01
CA LEU A 106 -6.05 1.01 -2.72
C LEU A 106 -5.33 1.98 -3.66
N GLN A 107 -4.31 2.69 -3.15
CA GLN A 107 -3.54 3.62 -3.97
C GLN A 107 -2.79 2.90 -5.10
N LEU A 108 -2.22 1.74 -4.83
CA LEU A 108 -1.58 0.90 -5.84
C LEU A 108 -2.56 0.51 -6.94
N GLU A 109 -3.80 0.14 -6.64
CA GLU A 109 -4.76 -0.27 -7.68
C GLU A 109 -5.11 0.90 -8.61
N ARG A 110 -5.32 2.10 -8.06
CA ARG A 110 -5.55 3.32 -8.86
C ARG A 110 -4.40 3.53 -9.84
N ASP A 111 -3.17 3.52 -9.35
CA ASP A 111 -1.98 3.73 -10.16
C ASP A 111 -1.71 2.56 -11.13
N PHE A 112 -2.01 1.33 -10.73
CA PHE A 112 -1.90 0.14 -11.58
C PHE A 112 -2.83 0.27 -12.78
N ASN A 113 -4.10 0.59 -12.55
CA ASN A 113 -5.09 0.73 -13.62
C ASN A 113 -4.77 1.92 -14.53
N ASN A 114 -4.30 3.05 -13.98
CA ASN A 114 -3.84 4.17 -14.77
C ASN A 114 -2.59 3.83 -15.63
N PHE A 115 -1.67 3.02 -15.11
CA PHE A 115 -0.45 2.65 -15.82
C PHE A 115 -0.67 1.57 -16.90
N HIS A 116 -1.60 0.64 -16.67
CA HIS A 116 -1.82 -0.53 -17.50
C HIS A 116 -3.06 -0.44 -18.40
N GLY A 117 -4.13 0.19 -17.93
CA GLY A 117 -5.46 0.11 -18.55
C GLY A 117 -6.01 -1.32 -18.53
N ASP A 118 -6.60 -1.74 -19.64
CA ASP A 118 -7.22 -3.07 -19.76
C ASP A 118 -6.20 -4.20 -19.96
N THR A 119 -5.00 -3.88 -20.44
CA THR A 119 -3.95 -4.85 -20.78
C THR A 119 -2.69 -4.66 -19.94
N LEU A 120 -1.64 -5.48 -20.15
CA LEU A 120 -0.34 -5.23 -19.54
C LEU A 120 0.52 -4.32 -20.42
N SER A 121 1.19 -3.37 -19.76
CA SER A 121 2.06 -2.39 -20.40
C SER A 121 3.29 -3.10 -20.93
N LYS A 122 3.63 -2.85 -22.19
CA LYS A 122 4.78 -3.48 -22.87
C LYS A 122 6.10 -2.76 -22.61
N LYS A 123 6.08 -1.70 -21.78
CA LYS A 123 7.29 -0.94 -21.44
C LYS A 123 8.28 -1.83 -20.69
N PRO A 124 9.59 -1.72 -20.94
CA PRO A 124 10.58 -2.45 -20.16
C PRO A 124 10.53 -2.02 -18.69
N GLN A 125 10.90 -2.95 -17.80
CA GLN A 125 11.00 -2.68 -16.36
C GLN A 125 9.69 -2.21 -15.71
N VAL A 126 8.56 -2.80 -16.10
CA VAL A 126 7.20 -2.50 -15.58
C VAL A 126 7.18 -2.31 -14.07
N PHE A 127 7.73 -3.25 -13.30
CA PHE A 127 7.69 -3.16 -11.83
C PHE A 127 8.42 -1.94 -11.28
N LYS A 128 9.58 -1.60 -11.86
CA LYS A 128 10.38 -0.44 -11.44
C LYS A 128 9.64 0.86 -11.75
N ASN A 129 9.00 0.92 -12.92
CA ASN A 129 8.26 2.10 -13.34
C ASN A 129 7.01 2.31 -12.47
N LEU A 130 6.26 1.24 -12.18
CA LEU A 130 5.10 1.33 -11.31
C LEU A 130 5.49 1.67 -9.87
N TYR A 131 6.57 1.08 -9.36
CA TYR A 131 7.12 1.43 -8.04
C TYR A 131 7.44 2.92 -7.93
N LYS A 132 8.08 3.50 -8.95
CA LYS A 132 8.39 4.95 -8.97
C LYS A 132 7.16 5.84 -8.96
N ILE A 133 6.01 5.34 -9.43
CA ILE A 133 4.74 6.09 -9.42
C ILE A 133 4.08 5.95 -8.05
N VAL A 134 4.06 4.74 -7.49
CA VAL A 134 3.30 4.41 -6.28
C VAL A 134 4.05 4.85 -5.01
N ALA A 135 5.34 4.53 -4.90
CA ALA A 135 6.10 4.70 -3.65
C ALA A 135 6.06 6.13 -3.09
N PRO A 136 6.21 7.21 -3.89
CA PRO A 136 6.11 8.58 -3.38
C PRO A 136 4.73 8.91 -2.79
N LYS A 137 3.65 8.37 -3.37
CA LYS A 137 2.27 8.69 -2.94
C LYS A 137 1.87 8.00 -1.65
N ILE A 138 2.53 6.90 -1.32
CA ILE A 138 2.25 6.12 -0.11
C ILE A 138 3.37 6.23 0.93
N GLN A 139 4.30 7.18 0.75
CA GLN A 139 5.47 7.33 1.62
C GLN A 139 5.07 7.52 3.08
N LEU A 140 4.03 8.32 3.33
CA LEU A 140 3.49 8.58 4.68
C LEU A 140 2.94 7.33 5.39
N LEU A 141 2.64 6.27 4.64
CA LEU A 141 2.13 5.02 5.20
C LEU A 141 3.25 4.12 5.76
N ASN A 142 4.51 4.50 5.58
CA ASN A 142 5.70 3.79 6.07
C ASN A 142 5.75 2.30 5.66
N ILE A 143 5.31 1.98 4.43
CA ILE A 143 5.35 0.62 3.90
C ILE A 143 6.74 0.33 3.34
N PRO A 144 7.42 -0.77 3.76
CA PRO A 144 8.75 -1.10 3.26
C PRO A 144 8.78 -1.39 1.74
N ASP A 145 9.85 -0.97 1.06
CA ASP A 145 9.97 -1.08 -0.40
C ASP A 145 9.76 -2.49 -0.96
N GLU A 146 10.28 -3.50 -0.28
CA GLU A 146 10.14 -4.89 -0.71
C GLU A 146 8.68 -5.38 -0.65
N VAL A 147 7.88 -4.81 0.25
CA VAL A 147 6.46 -5.08 0.40
C VAL A 147 5.69 -4.40 -0.73
N ILE A 148 5.99 -3.14 -1.04
CA ILE A 148 5.43 -2.41 -2.19
C ILE A 148 5.70 -3.18 -3.49
N LEU A 149 6.96 -3.59 -3.71
CA LEU A 149 7.34 -4.38 -4.87
C LEU A 149 6.67 -5.76 -4.87
N CYS A 150 6.40 -6.37 -3.72
CA CYS A 150 5.65 -7.62 -3.65
C CYS A 150 4.20 -7.42 -4.10
N LEU A 151 3.52 -6.36 -3.64
CA LEU A 151 2.16 -6.03 -4.04
C LEU A 151 2.07 -5.82 -5.56
N ILE A 152 2.98 -5.02 -6.13
CA ILE A 152 3.08 -4.77 -7.57
C ILE A 152 3.23 -6.08 -8.35
N ARG A 153 4.15 -6.96 -7.93
CA ARG A 153 4.36 -8.26 -8.58
C ARG A 153 3.12 -9.12 -8.51
N THR A 154 2.54 -9.28 -7.32
CA THR A 154 1.33 -10.09 -7.10
C THR A 154 0.19 -9.62 -7.99
N ARG A 155 -0.12 -8.32 -8.00
CA ARG A 155 -1.18 -7.75 -8.84
C ARG A 155 -0.93 -7.96 -10.33
N THR A 156 0.33 -7.81 -10.77
CA THR A 156 0.72 -8.05 -12.17
C THR A 156 0.53 -9.51 -12.57
N TYR A 157 0.93 -10.46 -11.72
CA TYR A 157 0.74 -11.89 -11.99
C TYR A 157 -0.74 -12.26 -12.03
N ILE A 158 -1.57 -11.70 -11.14
CA ILE A 158 -3.03 -11.87 -11.18
C ILE A 158 -3.58 -11.37 -12.52
N ARG A 159 -3.21 -10.16 -12.96
CA ARG A 159 -3.65 -9.62 -14.27
C ARG A 159 -3.19 -10.51 -15.43
N LEU A 160 -1.93 -10.94 -15.41
CA LEU A 160 -1.37 -11.82 -16.45
C LEU A 160 -2.14 -13.15 -16.52
N ASN A 161 -2.44 -13.74 -15.37
CA ASN A 161 -3.19 -14.99 -15.30
C ASN A 161 -4.62 -14.82 -15.85
N ASN A 162 -5.30 -13.74 -15.50
CA ASN A 162 -6.63 -13.43 -16.01
C ASN A 162 -6.63 -13.26 -17.54
N LEU A 163 -5.67 -12.48 -18.07
CA LEU A 163 -5.50 -12.32 -19.52
C LEU A 163 -5.22 -13.66 -20.22
N ASN A 164 -4.39 -14.52 -19.65
CA ASN A 164 -4.11 -15.84 -20.22
C ASN A 164 -5.36 -16.74 -20.24
N ASN A 165 -6.18 -16.67 -19.19
CA ASN A 165 -7.44 -17.43 -19.11
C ASN A 165 -8.50 -16.93 -20.10
N GLU A 166 -8.59 -15.62 -20.33
CA GLU A 166 -9.46 -15.04 -21.36
C GLU A 166 -9.02 -15.43 -22.77
N GLN A 167 -7.71 -15.45 -23.02
CA GLN A 167 -7.16 -15.88 -24.30
C GLN A 167 -7.42 -17.37 -24.55
N SER A 168 -7.27 -18.23 -23.53
CA SER A 168 -7.53 -19.66 -23.66
C SER A 168 -9.02 -19.92 -23.91
N SER A 169 -9.92 -19.31 -23.15
CA SER A 169 -11.38 -19.46 -23.31
C SER A 169 -11.85 -19.00 -24.70
N THR A 170 -11.34 -17.87 -25.19
CA THR A 170 -11.62 -17.35 -26.53
C THR A 170 -11.16 -18.31 -27.62
N ARG A 171 -9.97 -18.90 -27.48
CA ARG A 171 -9.45 -19.90 -28.42
C ARG A 171 -10.32 -21.16 -28.43
N HIS A 172 -10.76 -21.63 -27.27
CA HIS A 172 -11.67 -22.77 -27.15
C HIS A 172 -13.01 -22.50 -27.84
N SER A 173 -13.62 -21.34 -27.61
CA SER A 173 -14.88 -20.94 -28.25
C SER A 173 -14.77 -20.91 -29.78
N LYS A 174 -13.75 -20.22 -30.32
CA LYS A 174 -13.50 -20.17 -31.78
C LYS A 174 -13.26 -21.54 -32.39
N LYS A 175 -12.61 -22.46 -31.67
CA LYS A 175 -12.42 -23.85 -32.12
C LYS A 175 -13.75 -24.59 -32.21
N GLN A 176 -14.62 -24.45 -31.22
CA GLN A 176 -15.95 -25.07 -31.22
C GLN A 176 -16.84 -24.53 -32.35
N GLU A 177 -16.83 -23.23 -32.62
CA GLU A 177 -17.57 -22.63 -33.74
C GLU A 177 -17.12 -23.17 -35.10
N LYS A 178 -15.80 -23.28 -35.31
CA LYS A 178 -15.25 -23.88 -36.55
C LYS A 178 -15.70 -25.33 -36.73
N ILE A 179 -15.74 -26.11 -35.64
CA ILE A 179 -16.23 -27.50 -35.67
C ILE A 179 -17.72 -27.52 -36.02
N LYS A 180 -18.55 -26.67 -35.41
CA LYS A 180 -19.98 -26.58 -35.72
C LYS A 180 -20.21 -26.24 -37.19
N LYS A 181 -19.55 -25.20 -37.72
CA LYS A 181 -19.69 -24.79 -39.13
C LYS A 181 -19.34 -25.92 -40.11
N ARG A 182 -18.28 -26.70 -39.83
CA ARG A 182 -17.90 -27.87 -40.65
C ARG A 182 -18.94 -28.99 -40.66
N LYS A 183 -19.74 -29.14 -39.60
CA LYS A 183 -20.83 -30.13 -39.54
C LYS A 183 -22.07 -29.73 -40.35
N PHE A 184 -22.20 -28.46 -40.73
CA PHE A 184 -23.31 -27.97 -41.54
C PHE A 184 -22.97 -27.81 -43.03
N THR A 185 -21.69 -27.91 -43.39
CA THR A 185 -21.21 -27.80 -44.78
C THR A 185 -20.86 -29.14 -45.43
N ASN A 186 -20.97 -30.24 -44.68
CA ASN A 186 -20.89 -31.63 -45.15
C ASN A 186 -22.23 -32.30 -44.91
#